data_AF-A0A8J5V7R6-F1
#
_entry.id   AF-A0A8J5V7R6-F1
#
_cell.length_a   1.000
_cell.length_b   1.000
_cell.length_c   1.000
_cell.angle_alpha   90.00
_cell.angle_beta   90.00
_cell.angle_gamma   90.00
#
_symmetry.space_group_name_H-M   'P 1'
#
loop_
_entity.id
_entity.type
_entity.pdbx_description
1 polymer ?
#
loop_
_entity_poly.entity_id
_entity_poly.type
_entity_poly.pdbx_seq_one_letter_code
_entity_poly.pdbx_strand_id
1 'polypeptide(L)'
;MVEAEEEYTDQMEVLVSCFLRPFKMAASSKKPLCSHEDVNSIFLNSETILFLHQIFLKGLTSRMENWPTLVLGDLFDMLLPMLSIYQEYVRNHHYSLQVLTECKQSSPSFAALLTRLENKSTCRGRSLETFLTYPMSQIPRYIITLHEVLAHTPHDHVERKSLENARQQLEDLSRQMHDE
;
A
#
# COMPACT_ATOMS: atom_id res chain seq x y z
N MET A 1 15.11 1.18 5.61
CA MET A 1 13.71 1.60 5.84
C MET A 1 13.25 2.61 4.79
N VAL A 2 13.94 3.74 4.60
CA VAL A 2 13.53 4.76 3.62
C VAL A 2 13.51 4.22 2.19
N GLU A 3 14.56 3.55 1.73
CA GLU A 3 14.59 2.94 0.38
C GLU A 3 13.43 1.95 0.17
N ALA A 4 13.10 1.15 1.18
CA ALA A 4 11.98 0.20 1.12
C ALA A 4 10.61 0.91 1.05
N GLU A 5 10.49 2.06 1.71
CA GLU A 5 9.30 2.92 1.68
C GLU A 5 9.17 3.65 0.34
N GLU A 6 10.29 4.12 -0.24
CA GLU A 6 10.35 4.69 -1.58
C GLU A 6 9.89 3.66 -2.61
N GLU A 7 10.43 2.44 -2.56
CA GLU A 7 10.04 1.37 -3.47
C GLU A 7 8.55 1.03 -3.33
N TYR A 8 8.03 0.95 -2.10
CA TYR A 8 6.60 0.71 -1.86
C TYR A 8 5.72 1.80 -2.46
N THR A 9 6.07 3.06 -2.19
CA THR A 9 5.34 4.23 -2.63
C THR A 9 5.34 4.31 -4.16
N ASP A 10 6.46 4.01 -4.81
CA ASP A 10 6.57 3.90 -6.27
C ASP A 10 5.65 2.81 -6.82
N GLN A 11 5.62 1.62 -6.21
CA GLN A 11 4.70 0.55 -6.65
C GLN A 11 3.23 0.95 -6.50
N MET A 12 2.87 1.60 -5.39
CA MET A 12 1.52 2.10 -5.15
C MET A 12 1.16 3.25 -6.10
N GLU A 13 2.12 4.11 -6.44
CA GLU A 13 1.93 5.17 -7.43
C GLU A 13 1.73 4.60 -8.82
N VAL A 14 2.44 3.54 -9.20
CA VAL A 14 2.18 2.80 -10.45
C VAL A 14 0.78 2.21 -10.44
N LEU A 15 0.35 1.57 -9.34
CA LEU A 15 -1.03 1.05 -9.20
C LEU A 15 -2.08 2.16 -9.46
N VAL A 16 -1.91 3.32 -8.83
CA VAL A 16 -2.87 4.43 -8.94
C VAL A 16 -2.80 5.13 -10.30
N SER A 17 -1.60 5.46 -10.77
CA SER A 17 -1.39 6.27 -11.98
C SER A 17 -1.56 5.46 -13.27
N CYS A 18 -1.08 4.21 -13.29
CA CYS A 18 -1.12 3.37 -14.48
C CYS A 18 -2.40 2.54 -14.60
N PHE A 19 -3.08 2.24 -13.49
CA PHE A 19 -4.30 1.43 -13.52
C PHE A 19 -5.53 2.21 -13.07
N LEU A 20 -5.60 2.64 -11.80
CA LEU A 20 -6.79 3.30 -11.24
C LEU A 20 -7.24 4.51 -12.08
N ARG A 21 -6.34 5.44 -12.40
CA ARG A 21 -6.68 6.65 -13.19
C ARG A 21 -7.22 6.30 -14.59
N PRO A 22 -6.55 5.47 -15.41
CA PRO A 22 -7.10 5.02 -16.70
C PRO A 22 -8.46 4.32 -16.59
N PHE A 23 -8.68 3.48 -15.58
CA PHE A 23 -9.98 2.82 -15.39
C PHE A 23 -11.07 3.79 -14.93
N LYS A 24 -10.77 4.73 -14.02
CA LYS A 24 -11.69 5.83 -13.66
C LYS A 24 -12.08 6.66 -14.89
N MET A 25 -11.11 7.01 -15.74
CA MET A 25 -11.37 7.74 -17.00
C MET A 25 -12.18 6.92 -18.00
N ALA A 26 -11.92 5.61 -18.11
CA ALA A 26 -12.69 4.71 -18.97
C ALA A 26 -14.14 4.58 -18.51
N ALA A 27 -14.38 4.54 -17.20
CA ALA A 27 -15.71 4.53 -16.59
C ALA A 27 -16.51 5.82 -16.85
N SER A 28 -15.84 6.98 -16.91
CA SER A 28 -16.49 8.26 -17.26
C SER A 28 -16.58 8.55 -18.76
N SER A 29 -16.15 7.62 -19.62
CA SER A 29 -16.16 7.82 -21.07
C SER A 29 -17.56 7.68 -21.67
N LYS A 30 -17.75 8.18 -22.91
CA LYS A 30 -19.03 8.05 -23.64
C LYS A 30 -19.51 6.61 -23.85
N LYS A 31 -18.61 5.62 -23.74
CA LYS A 31 -18.91 4.19 -23.83
C LYS A 31 -18.15 3.48 -22.71
N PRO A 32 -18.69 3.44 -21.48
CA PRO A 32 -17.97 2.96 -20.31
C PRO A 32 -17.58 1.49 -20.47
N LEU A 33 -16.32 1.18 -20.18
CA LEU A 33 -15.78 -0.18 -20.24
C LEU A 33 -16.02 -0.97 -18.94
N CYS A 34 -16.24 -0.25 -17.85
CA CYS A 34 -16.53 -0.72 -16.49
C CYS A 34 -17.31 0.38 -15.76
N SER A 35 -18.05 0.02 -14.71
CA SER A 35 -18.75 1.00 -13.88
C SER A 35 -17.79 1.65 -12.87
N HIS A 36 -18.20 2.80 -12.32
CA HIS A 36 -17.45 3.42 -11.23
C HIS A 36 -17.43 2.55 -9.96
N GLU A 37 -18.47 1.74 -9.76
CA GLU A 37 -18.55 0.79 -8.65
C GLU A 37 -17.56 -0.36 -8.82
N ASP A 38 -17.39 -0.88 -10.04
CA ASP A 38 -16.39 -1.93 -10.34
C ASP A 38 -14.97 -1.41 -10.06
N VAL A 39 -14.67 -0.19 -10.53
CA VAL A 39 -13.35 0.42 -10.30
C VAL A 39 -13.11 0.63 -8.82
N ASN A 40 -14.08 1.17 -8.08
CA ASN A 40 -13.92 1.34 -6.64
C ASN A 40 -13.79 -0.01 -5.90
N SER A 41 -14.48 -1.04 -6.36
CA SER A 41 -14.40 -2.39 -5.78
C SER A 41 -13.05 -3.07 -6.06
N ILE A 42 -12.48 -2.88 -7.24
CA ILE A 42 -11.18 -3.46 -7.63
C ILE A 42 -10.02 -2.77 -6.88
N PHE A 43 -10.04 -1.43 -6.82
CA PHE A 43 -8.92 -0.67 -6.28
C PHE A 43 -9.08 -0.30 -4.80
N LEU A 44 -10.25 -0.51 -4.21
CA LEU A 44 -10.55 -0.24 -2.80
C LEU A 44 -10.07 1.15 -2.36
N ASN A 45 -9.51 1.27 -1.16
CA ASN A 45 -8.90 2.47 -0.62
C ASN A 45 -7.40 2.62 -0.96
N SER A 46 -6.92 2.03 -2.07
CA SER A 46 -5.51 2.10 -2.50
C SER A 46 -4.98 3.53 -2.69
N GLU A 47 -5.83 4.46 -3.13
CA GLU A 47 -5.48 5.88 -3.28
C GLU A 47 -5.19 6.54 -1.92
N THR A 48 -5.98 6.21 -0.90
CA THR A 48 -5.79 6.66 0.49
C THR A 48 -4.51 6.05 1.08
N ILE A 49 -4.26 4.76 0.83
CA ILE A 49 -3.03 4.08 1.24
C ILE A 49 -1.82 4.79 0.62
N LEU A 50 -1.81 5.03 -0.70
CA LEU A 50 -0.72 5.75 -1.35
C LEU A 50 -0.47 7.11 -0.70
N PHE A 51 -1.52 7.89 -0.44
CA PHE A 51 -1.39 9.21 0.17
C PHE A 51 -0.77 9.14 1.58
N LEU A 52 -1.19 8.18 2.41
CA LEU A 52 -0.63 7.94 3.73
C LEU A 52 0.89 7.65 3.65
N HIS A 53 1.28 6.75 2.75
CA HIS A 53 2.68 6.35 2.59
C HIS A 53 3.55 7.46 1.99
N GLN A 54 3.00 8.30 1.10
CA GLN A 54 3.69 9.49 0.63
C GLN A 54 3.97 10.50 1.75
N ILE A 55 3.03 10.69 2.69
CA ILE A 55 3.25 11.55 3.87
C ILE A 55 4.32 10.93 4.77
N PHE A 56 4.21 9.63 5.04
CA PHE A 56 5.16 8.91 5.88
C PHE A 56 6.58 8.97 5.30
N LEU A 57 6.73 8.71 4.00
CA LEU A 57 8.01 8.78 3.29
C LEU A 57 8.64 10.18 3.35
N LYS A 58 7.85 11.25 3.18
CA LYS A 58 8.34 12.63 3.34
C LYS A 58 8.83 12.88 4.75
N GLY A 59 8.09 12.41 5.75
CA GLY A 59 8.49 12.47 7.16
C GLY A 59 9.82 11.75 7.38
N LEU A 60 9.96 10.52 6.88
CA LEU A 60 11.18 9.73 6.98
C LEU A 60 12.38 10.41 6.32
N THR A 61 12.21 10.91 5.10
CA THR A 61 13.27 11.59 4.34
C THR A 61 13.76 12.83 5.08
N SER A 62 12.85 13.64 5.62
CA SER A 62 13.22 14.83 6.42
C SER A 62 13.95 14.46 7.72
N ARG A 63 13.62 13.33 8.35
CA ARG A 63 14.35 12.87 9.54
C ARG A 63 15.75 12.36 9.22
N MET A 64 15.96 11.79 8.02
CA MET A 64 17.31 11.37 7.59
C MET A 64 18.29 12.55 7.49
N GLU A 65 17.82 13.76 7.19
CA GLU A 65 18.66 14.96 7.17
C GLU A 65 19.24 15.32 8.55
N ASN A 66 18.62 14.83 9.63
CA ASN A 66 19.02 15.09 11.01
C ASN A 66 19.86 13.94 11.62
N TRP A 67 20.43 13.06 10.80
CA TRP A 67 21.36 12.03 11.24
C TRP A 67 22.59 12.66 11.95
N PRO A 68 23.02 12.14 13.13
CA PRO A 68 22.64 10.88 13.77
C PRO A 68 21.55 10.98 14.85
N THR A 69 21.03 12.16 15.18
CA THR A 69 19.99 12.35 16.22
C THR A 69 18.58 12.19 15.65
N LEU A 70 18.39 11.22 14.76
CA LEU A 70 17.08 10.98 14.15
C LEU A 70 16.11 10.42 15.22
N VAL A 71 14.85 10.79 15.08
CA VAL A 71 13.74 10.26 15.89
C VAL A 71 12.66 9.79 14.93
N LEU A 72 12.27 8.51 15.05
CA LEU A 72 11.25 7.83 14.26
C LEU A 72 9.98 7.53 15.05
N GLY A 73 10.06 7.50 16.39
CA GLY A 73 8.92 7.08 17.23
C GLY A 73 7.64 7.86 16.95
N ASP A 74 7.75 9.17 16.78
CA ASP A 74 6.62 10.06 16.50
C ASP A 74 6.01 9.85 15.10
N LEU A 75 6.81 9.47 14.11
CA LEU A 75 6.31 9.10 12.78
C LEU A 75 5.48 7.82 12.83
N PHE A 76 5.90 6.83 13.62
CA PHE A 76 5.10 5.63 13.83
C PHE A 76 3.84 5.91 14.64
N ASP A 77 3.89 6.75 15.66
CA ASP A 77 2.70 7.16 16.42
C ASP A 77 1.65 7.86 15.52
N MET A 78 2.08 8.57 14.47
CA MET A 78 1.19 9.12 13.44
C MET A 78 0.66 8.03 12.49
N LEU A 79 1.52 7.11 12.06
CA LEU A 79 1.19 6.08 11.07
C LEU A 79 0.21 5.05 11.63
N LEU A 80 0.47 4.51 12.82
CA LEU A 80 -0.28 3.43 13.47
C LEU A 80 -1.80 3.59 13.46
N PRO A 81 -2.39 4.72 13.90
CA PRO A 81 -3.85 4.88 13.88
C PRO A 81 -4.43 4.86 12.45
N MET A 82 -3.65 5.31 11.48
CA MET A 82 -4.05 5.33 10.07
C MET A 82 -3.94 3.95 9.42
N LEU A 83 -3.19 3.01 9.98
CA LEU A 83 -3.06 1.65 9.43
C LEU A 83 -4.34 0.82 9.58
N SER A 84 -5.32 1.28 10.36
CA SER A 84 -6.67 0.70 10.38
C SER A 84 -7.32 0.61 8.99
N ILE A 85 -6.95 1.49 8.05
CA ILE A 85 -7.42 1.44 6.65
C ILE A 85 -7.01 0.14 5.92
N TYR A 86 -5.94 -0.53 6.37
CA TYR A 86 -5.49 -1.80 5.80
C TYR A 86 -6.43 -2.96 6.15
N GLN A 87 -7.16 -2.88 7.26
CA GLN A 87 -8.16 -3.90 7.62
C GLN A 87 -9.26 -3.95 6.57
N GLU A 88 -9.77 -2.78 6.17
CA GLU A 88 -10.76 -2.69 5.10
C GLU A 88 -10.21 -3.19 3.76
N TYR A 89 -8.94 -2.89 3.46
CA TYR A 89 -8.30 -3.36 2.24
C TYR A 89 -8.18 -4.88 2.21
N VAL A 90 -7.68 -5.51 3.28
CA VAL A 90 -7.48 -6.96 3.36
C VAL A 90 -8.81 -7.71 3.36
N ARG A 91 -9.78 -7.25 4.14
CA ARG A 91 -11.13 -7.84 4.19
C ARG A 91 -11.80 -7.87 2.82
N ASN A 92 -11.65 -6.80 2.04
CA ASN A 92 -12.27 -6.70 0.72
C ASN A 92 -11.36 -7.16 -0.43
N HIS A 93 -10.11 -7.57 -0.16
CA HIS A 93 -9.15 -7.95 -1.20
C HIS A 93 -9.61 -9.16 -2.01
N HIS A 94 -10.22 -10.16 -1.37
CA HIS A 94 -10.75 -11.31 -2.11
C HIS A 94 -11.87 -10.89 -3.08
N TYR A 95 -12.77 -10.02 -2.61
CA TYR A 95 -13.85 -9.48 -3.43
C TYR A 95 -13.31 -8.63 -4.59
N SER A 96 -12.27 -7.82 -4.36
CA SER A 96 -11.66 -6.99 -5.41
C SER A 96 -11.08 -7.84 -6.56
N LEU A 97 -10.46 -8.98 -6.25
CA LEU A 97 -9.97 -9.93 -7.24
C LEU A 97 -11.10 -10.65 -7.99
N GLN A 98 -12.21 -10.96 -7.32
CA GLN A 98 -13.41 -11.52 -7.95
C GLN A 98 -14.00 -10.53 -8.96
N VAL A 99 -14.22 -9.28 -8.56
CA VAL A 99 -14.75 -8.22 -9.45
C VAL A 99 -13.80 -7.98 -10.63
N LEU A 100 -12.49 -7.99 -10.41
CA LEU A 100 -11.51 -7.89 -11.48
C LEU A 100 -11.65 -9.03 -12.50
N THR A 101 -11.83 -10.25 -12.02
CA THR A 101 -12.02 -11.44 -12.86
C THR A 101 -13.33 -11.37 -13.64
N GLU A 102 -14.41 -10.93 -13.00
CA GLU A 102 -15.71 -10.74 -13.64
C GLU A 102 -15.64 -9.65 -14.73
N CYS A 103 -14.99 -8.51 -14.46
CA CYS A 103 -14.78 -7.45 -15.45
C CYS A 103 -13.97 -7.95 -16.67
N LYS A 104 -12.94 -8.77 -16.43
CA LYS A 104 -12.14 -9.41 -17.50
C LYS A 104 -13.00 -10.32 -18.39
N GLN A 105 -13.95 -11.06 -17.81
CA GLN A 105 -14.82 -12.00 -18.53
C GLN A 105 -15.98 -11.30 -19.24
N SER A 106 -16.62 -10.34 -18.57
CA SER A 106 -17.80 -9.62 -19.05
C SER A 106 -17.48 -8.65 -20.18
N SER A 107 -16.26 -8.08 -20.22
CA SER A 107 -15.88 -7.06 -21.20
C SER A 107 -14.52 -7.37 -21.83
N PRO A 108 -14.48 -7.88 -23.09
CA PRO A 108 -13.23 -8.08 -23.83
C PRO A 108 -12.43 -6.79 -24.02
N SER A 109 -13.13 -5.64 -24.06
CA SER A 109 -12.51 -4.33 -24.16
C SER A 109 -11.80 -3.93 -22.86
N PHE A 110 -12.36 -4.31 -21.70
CA PHE A 110 -11.71 -4.13 -20.40
C PHE A 110 -10.44 -4.98 -20.31
N ALA A 111 -10.51 -6.26 -20.70
CA ALA A 111 -9.35 -7.14 -20.74
C ALA A 111 -8.25 -6.59 -21.68
N ALA A 112 -8.62 -6.11 -22.88
CA ALA A 112 -7.67 -5.51 -23.81
C ALA A 112 -7.02 -4.23 -23.26
N LEU A 113 -7.79 -3.38 -22.55
CA LEU A 113 -7.26 -2.22 -21.86
C LEU A 113 -6.26 -2.64 -20.78
N LEU A 114 -6.63 -3.61 -19.94
CA LEU A 114 -5.78 -4.10 -18.86
C LEU A 114 -4.44 -4.63 -19.40
N THR A 115 -4.47 -5.52 -20.39
CA THR A 115 -3.25 -6.07 -21.00
C THR A 115 -2.38 -4.96 -21.61
N ARG A 116 -2.98 -3.92 -22.20
CA ARG A 116 -2.24 -2.76 -22.70
C ARG A 116 -1.59 -1.96 -21.56
N LEU A 117 -2.23 -1.85 -20.40
CA LEU A 117 -1.67 -1.18 -19.22
C LEU A 117 -0.55 -2.02 -18.58
N GLU A 118 -0.72 -3.34 -18.47
CA GLU A 118 0.29 -4.28 -17.94
C GLU A 118 1.56 -4.33 -18.80
N ASN A 119 1.41 -4.16 -20.12
CA ASN A 119 2.53 -4.09 -21.07
C ASN A 119 3.33 -2.78 -21.01
N LYS A 120 2.93 -1.78 -20.21
CA LYS A 120 3.72 -0.56 -20.04
C LYS A 120 5.02 -0.89 -19.31
N SER A 121 6.11 -0.24 -19.73
CA SER A 121 7.43 -0.38 -19.09
C SER A 121 7.42 -0.03 -17.60
N THR A 122 6.55 0.91 -17.19
CA THR A 122 6.35 1.29 -15.78
C THR A 122 5.81 0.15 -14.92
N CYS A 123 5.04 -0.77 -15.48
CA CYS A 123 4.51 -1.94 -14.75
C CYS A 123 5.57 -3.05 -14.59
N ARG A 124 6.74 -2.93 -15.24
CA ARG A 124 7.84 -3.91 -15.21
C ARG A 124 7.39 -5.36 -15.48
N GLY A 125 6.35 -5.53 -16.31
CA GLY A 125 5.78 -6.85 -16.64
C GLY A 125 4.97 -7.51 -15.51
N ARG A 126 4.59 -6.76 -14.47
CA ARG A 126 3.76 -7.24 -13.36
C ARG A 126 2.27 -7.05 -13.69
N SER A 127 1.45 -8.02 -13.29
CA SER A 127 -0.01 -7.95 -13.45
C SER A 127 -0.66 -7.02 -12.42
N LEU A 128 -1.85 -6.53 -12.72
CA LEU A 128 -2.64 -5.76 -11.76
C LEU A 128 -2.89 -6.53 -10.45
N GLU A 129 -3.13 -7.85 -10.53
CA GLU A 129 -3.31 -8.68 -9.33
C GLU A 129 -2.08 -8.61 -8.42
N THR A 130 -0.88 -8.67 -9.01
CA THR A 130 0.37 -8.55 -8.25
C THR A 130 0.42 -7.20 -7.52
N PHE A 131 0.05 -6.11 -8.20
CA PHE A 131 0.04 -4.79 -7.56
C PHE A 131 -0.96 -4.68 -6.40
N LEU A 132 -2.13 -5.31 -6.53
CA LEU A 132 -3.14 -5.36 -5.46
C LEU A 132 -2.69 -6.18 -4.24
N THR A 133 -1.69 -7.05 -4.37
CA THR A 133 -1.14 -7.81 -3.22
C THR A 133 -0.10 -7.04 -2.41
N TYR A 134 0.50 -5.95 -2.95
CA TYR A 134 1.56 -5.21 -2.24
C TYR A 134 1.11 -4.67 -0.87
N PRO A 135 -0.08 -4.05 -0.73
CA PRO A 135 -0.54 -3.59 0.57
C PRO A 135 -0.64 -4.71 1.62
N MET A 136 -0.96 -5.94 1.22
CA MET A 136 -1.03 -7.08 2.14
C MET A 136 0.32 -7.44 2.76
N SER A 137 1.40 -7.23 2.01
CA SER A 137 2.77 -7.57 2.45
C SER A 137 3.46 -6.43 3.20
N GLN A 138 2.89 -5.22 3.20
CA GLN A 138 3.52 -4.05 3.79
C GLN A 138 3.57 -4.09 5.31
N ILE A 139 2.47 -4.51 5.96
CA ILE A 139 2.39 -4.60 7.42
C ILE A 139 3.41 -5.61 7.99
N PRO A 140 3.51 -6.86 7.50
CA PRO A 140 4.56 -7.79 7.91
C PRO A 140 5.97 -7.24 7.71
N ARG A 141 6.21 -6.51 6.62
CA ARG A 141 7.52 -5.92 6.31
C ARG A 141 7.91 -4.85 7.33
N TYR A 142 6.97 -4.04 7.81
CA TYR A 142 7.25 -3.09 8.89
C TYR A 142 7.60 -3.76 10.21
N ILE A 143 6.93 -4.86 10.56
CA ILE A 143 7.25 -5.63 11.76
C ILE A 143 8.69 -6.13 11.72
N ILE A 144 9.13 -6.67 10.57
CA ILE A 144 10.51 -7.14 10.36
C ILE A 144 11.50 -5.96 10.42
N THR A 145 11.18 -4.86 9.75
CA THR A 145 12.05 -3.67 9.71
C THR A 145 12.22 -3.07 11.11
N LEU A 146 11.14 -2.96 11.89
CA LEU A 146 11.20 -2.49 13.28
C LEU A 146 11.98 -3.44 14.18
N HIS A 147 11.86 -4.76 13.98
CA HIS A 147 12.70 -5.74 14.67
C HIS A 147 14.19 -5.49 14.41
N GLU A 148 14.58 -5.27 13.16
CA GLU A 148 15.96 -5.01 12.78
C GLU A 148 16.47 -3.68 13.35
N VAL A 149 15.65 -2.63 13.33
CA VAL A 149 15.98 -1.34 13.95
C VAL A 149 16.17 -1.51 15.46
N LEU A 150 15.25 -2.18 16.16
CA LEU A 150 15.34 -2.43 17.60
C LEU A 150 16.54 -3.29 18.01
N ALA A 151 17.02 -4.16 17.12
CA ALA A 151 18.24 -4.95 17.35
C ALA A 151 19.51 -4.09 17.32
N HIS A 152 19.50 -2.99 16.56
CA HIS A 152 20.61 -2.04 16.46
C HIS A 152 20.47 -0.81 17.37
N THR A 153 19.31 -0.60 17.98
CA THR A 153 19.06 0.50 18.92
C THR A 153 19.48 0.13 20.36
N PRO A 154 20.39 0.90 21.01
CA PRO A 154 20.82 0.63 22.38
C PRO A 154 19.67 0.57 23.39
N HIS A 155 19.84 -0.19 24.48
CA HIS A 155 18.81 -0.34 25.51
C HIS A 155 18.45 0.96 26.24
N ASP A 156 19.42 1.87 26.42
CA ASP A 156 19.21 3.18 27.05
C ASP A 156 18.70 4.26 26.08
N HIS A 157 18.41 3.91 24.81
CA HIS A 157 17.94 4.88 23.83
C HIS A 157 16.50 5.31 24.12
N VAL A 158 16.25 6.62 24.13
CA VAL A 158 14.94 7.21 24.45
C VAL A 158 13.79 6.71 23.57
N GLU A 159 14.09 6.33 22.33
CA GLU A 159 13.09 5.84 21.37
C GLU A 159 12.79 4.35 21.46
N ARG A 160 13.60 3.57 22.17
CA ARG A 160 13.47 2.11 22.18
C ARG A 160 12.06 1.70 22.59
N LYS A 161 11.51 2.34 23.62
CA LYS A 161 10.15 2.08 24.12
C LYS A 161 9.06 2.42 23.10
N SER A 162 9.21 3.54 22.39
CA SER A 162 8.26 3.94 21.34
C SER A 162 8.29 2.98 20.16
N LEU A 163 9.48 2.55 19.73
CA LEU A 163 9.65 1.56 18.66
C LEU A 163 9.14 0.17 19.06
N GLU A 164 9.34 -0.26 20.31
CA GLU A 164 8.77 -1.50 20.85
C GLU A 164 7.24 -1.45 20.89
N ASN A 165 6.66 -0.31 21.30
CA ASN A 165 5.21 -0.10 21.26
C ASN A 165 4.66 -0.12 19.83
N ALA A 166 5.32 0.57 18.90
CA ALA A 166 4.93 0.57 17.49
C ALA A 166 4.95 -0.84 16.89
N ARG A 167 5.99 -1.62 17.20
CA ARG A 167 6.09 -3.02 16.78
C ARG A 167 4.92 -3.84 17.33
N GLN A 168 4.64 -3.74 18.63
CA GLN A 168 3.55 -4.48 19.27
C GLN A 168 2.20 -4.16 18.61
N GLN A 169 1.91 -2.88 18.35
CA GLN A 169 0.66 -2.49 17.68
C GLN A 169 0.58 -3.01 16.24
N LEU A 170 1.69 -3.03 15.49
CA LEU A 170 1.74 -3.62 14.16
C LEU A 170 1.51 -5.14 14.19
N GLU A 171 2.08 -5.84 15.18
CA GLU A 171 1.85 -7.28 15.37
C GLU A 171 0.39 -7.58 15.71
N ASP A 172 -0.22 -6.78 16.59
CA ASP A 172 -1.64 -6.92 16.94
C ASP A 172 -2.54 -6.63 15.73
N LEU A 173 -2.24 -5.59 14.96
CA LEU A 173 -2.93 -5.28 13.70
C LEU A 173 -2.79 -6.44 12.69
N SER A 174 -1.58 -6.97 12.51
CA SER A 174 -1.32 -8.08 11.59
C SER A 174 -2.07 -9.35 12.00
N ARG A 175 -2.23 -9.62 13.30
CA ARG A 175 -3.03 -10.74 13.79
C ARG A 175 -4.50 -10.53 13.51
N GLN A 176 -5.03 -9.34 13.81
CA GLN A 176 -6.44 -9.01 13.51
C GLN A 176 -6.76 -9.19 12.03
N MET A 177 -5.84 -8.83 11.13
CA MET A 177 -6.00 -9.00 9.69
C MET A 177 -5.86 -10.46 9.20
N HIS A 178 -5.31 -11.37 10.01
CA HIS A 178 -5.17 -12.80 9.69
C HIS A 178 -6.29 -13.67 10.28
N ASP A 179 -6.92 -13.21 11.37
CA ASP A 179 -8.00 -13.92 12.07
C ASP A 179 -9.41 -13.64 11.48
N GLU A 180 -9.54 -12.70 10.53
CA GLU A 180 -10.77 -12.42 9.76
C GLU A 180 -10.77 -13.07 8.36
#